data_AF-A0A7C8AN27-F1
#
_entry.id   AF-A0A7C8AN27-F1
#
_cell.length_a   1.000
_cell.length_b   1.000
_cell.length_c   1.000
_cell.angle_alpha   90.00
_cell.angle_beta   90.00
_cell.angle_gamma   90.00
#
_symmetry.space_group_name_H-M   'P 1'
#
loop_
_entity.id
_entity.type
_entity.pdbx_description
1 polymer ?
#
loop_
_entity_poly.entity_id
_entity_poly.type
_entity_poly.pdbx_seq_one_letter_code
_entity_poly.pdbx_strand_id
1 'polypeptide(L)'
;MFHKAALLLALAVFGAGIIIKVSAWFRYSVGPEKADLRVSRRIAAALKGIGGTFFSRKVLTLIRTFFLEVIFQSHVLKEDLLRWFAHMCIYGGFAMLFFLHVLDNEVVVHFYPEYASTLNPFLFLRDAGGALIVIGIALAIYRRFIKQTHRPMTSRMDIAAMVMVGAIVLSGFLLEATKITSESTFQRMAEEYAGQTDAPELQALESYWVENFGVVSSSLRGPFDKATLAEGKTSHQINCAQCHSSAQWGFVGYAVSIPMRPVASALDGAGITFFLMWAHYLSSLFLLAYLPFSKMFHIFTTPLSLMVNSVMDGQGAPANVATRQMLELDACMHCGACTLRCSVAVTFLEFPNANILPSEKIASLKKLAAGKVLDPKELRAIQQGIVLCTNCNRCGVACPAGIKLRDLWFSARERLLQHSIEEYQLLSPLAYYRGLQRDNIQENDYQKPLDLALKKVAGDTSGKGPLRAGEKTMLGKLNTSIQANSLSECYRCVTCTNSCPVVHNFKHPGEVLGLLPHQIMYAISLRYWEQVFSSKMLWDCLGCYQCQDNCPQRVSVTDILYELKNRAISRRYDELT
;
A
#
# COMPACT_ATOMS: atom_id res chain seq x y z
N MET A 1 -0.12 -40.03 3.35
CA MET A 1 0.37 -39.50 2.05
C MET A 1 -0.23 -38.14 1.69
N PHE A 2 -1.54 -37.93 1.86
CA PHE A 2 -2.21 -36.66 1.50
C PHE A 2 -1.63 -35.40 2.19
N HIS A 3 -1.42 -35.42 3.51
CA HIS A 3 -0.87 -34.25 4.24
C HIS A 3 0.45 -33.74 3.66
N LYS A 4 1.40 -34.66 3.40
CA LYS A 4 2.70 -34.33 2.80
C LYS A 4 2.52 -33.74 1.40
N ALA A 5 1.64 -34.33 0.57
CA ALA A 5 1.37 -33.82 -0.77
C ALA A 5 0.74 -32.42 -0.75
N ALA A 6 -0.24 -32.18 0.13
CA ALA A 6 -0.89 -30.88 0.27
C ALA A 6 0.08 -29.78 0.75
N LEU A 7 0.93 -30.10 1.73
CA LEU A 7 1.98 -29.18 2.21
C LEU A 7 2.99 -28.86 1.11
N LEU A 8 3.50 -29.87 0.40
CA LEU A 8 4.44 -29.67 -0.70
C LEU A 8 3.84 -28.82 -1.82
N LEU A 9 2.57 -29.04 -2.16
CA LEU A 9 1.85 -28.21 -3.13
C LEU A 9 1.75 -26.76 -2.64
N ALA A 10 1.37 -26.54 -1.39
CA ALA A 10 1.27 -25.20 -0.81
C ALA A 10 2.63 -24.48 -0.81
N LEU A 11 3.71 -25.17 -0.44
CA LEU A 11 5.07 -24.65 -0.48
C LEU A 11 5.56 -24.37 -1.91
N ALA A 12 5.22 -25.23 -2.88
CA ALA A 12 5.57 -25.02 -4.28
C ALA A 12 4.86 -23.77 -4.85
N VAL A 13 3.57 -23.61 -4.56
CA VAL A 13 2.79 -22.41 -4.96
C VAL A 13 3.35 -21.16 -4.28
N PHE A 14 3.63 -21.23 -2.98
CA PHE A 14 4.24 -20.14 -2.22
C PHE A 14 5.60 -19.72 -2.82
N GLY A 15 6.50 -20.69 -3.05
CA GLY A 15 7.83 -20.47 -3.62
C GLY A 15 7.77 -19.89 -5.04
N ALA A 16 6.90 -20.45 -5.90
CA ALA A 16 6.67 -19.89 -7.24
C ALA A 16 6.15 -18.45 -7.16
N GLY A 17 5.23 -18.15 -6.24
CA GLY A 17 4.74 -16.80 -6.01
C GLY A 17 5.84 -15.82 -5.60
N ILE A 18 6.72 -16.21 -4.66
CA ILE A 18 7.89 -15.40 -4.28
C ILE A 18 8.80 -15.16 -5.48
N ILE A 19 9.13 -16.20 -6.25
CA ILE A 19 10.00 -16.08 -7.42
C ILE A 19 9.41 -15.10 -8.44
N ILE A 20 8.11 -15.19 -8.73
CA ILE A 20 7.42 -14.27 -9.64
C ILE A 20 7.49 -12.83 -9.13
N LYS A 21 7.23 -12.61 -7.84
CA LYS A 21 7.27 -11.29 -7.20
C LYS A 21 8.67 -10.68 -7.23
N VAL A 22 9.67 -11.43 -6.76
CA VAL A 22 11.07 -10.98 -6.74
C VAL A 22 11.57 -10.74 -8.16
N SER A 23 11.27 -11.63 -9.11
CA SER A 23 11.64 -11.45 -10.53
C SER A 23 11.04 -10.17 -11.11
N ALA A 24 9.77 -9.87 -10.79
CA ALA A 24 9.12 -8.64 -11.22
C ALA A 24 9.85 -7.38 -10.73
N TRP A 25 10.45 -7.42 -9.53
CA TRP A 25 11.23 -6.29 -9.01
C TRP A 25 12.44 -5.94 -9.86
N PHE A 26 13.05 -6.92 -10.54
CA PHE A 26 14.21 -6.71 -11.41
C PHE A 26 13.85 -6.58 -12.89
N ARG A 27 12.64 -6.97 -13.31
CA ARG A 27 12.20 -6.93 -14.71
C ARG A 27 11.47 -5.65 -15.10
N TYR A 28 10.66 -5.10 -14.19
CA TYR A 28 9.78 -3.97 -14.49
C TYR A 28 10.28 -2.67 -13.85
N SER A 29 9.74 -1.53 -14.30
CA SER A 29 10.10 -0.20 -13.78
C SER A 29 8.90 0.74 -13.76
N VAL A 30 8.89 1.67 -12.81
CA VAL A 30 7.89 2.75 -12.76
C VAL A 30 8.28 3.93 -13.65
N GLY A 31 9.58 4.24 -13.68
CA GLY A 31 10.13 5.35 -14.45
C GLY A 31 10.26 5.08 -15.95
N PRO A 32 10.78 6.08 -16.69
CA PRO A 32 11.24 5.95 -18.07
C PRO A 32 11.90 4.62 -18.36
N GLU A 33 11.63 4.05 -19.52
CA GLU A 33 12.46 2.98 -20.08
C GLU A 33 13.82 3.58 -20.42
N LYS A 34 14.71 3.69 -19.42
CA LYS A 34 16.09 4.07 -19.70
C LYS A 34 16.72 2.96 -20.54
N ALA A 35 17.37 3.37 -21.62
CA ALA A 35 18.34 2.54 -22.31
C ALA A 35 19.33 1.98 -21.26
N ASP A 36 19.38 0.65 -21.14
CA ASP A 36 20.36 -0.13 -20.38
C ASP A 36 20.05 -0.54 -18.91
N LEU A 37 18.77 -0.74 -18.56
CA LEU A 37 18.35 -1.41 -17.31
C LEU A 37 18.20 -2.94 -17.46
N ARG A 38 19.19 -3.64 -18.04
CA ARG A 38 19.18 -5.11 -18.11
C ARG A 38 19.01 -5.73 -16.71
N VAL A 39 18.26 -6.82 -16.62
CA VAL A 39 17.99 -7.55 -15.36
C VAL A 39 19.29 -7.90 -14.62
N SER A 40 20.30 -8.39 -15.36
CA SER A 40 21.62 -8.72 -14.80
C SER A 40 22.31 -7.53 -14.14
N ARG A 41 22.23 -6.34 -14.74
CA ARG A 41 22.82 -5.11 -14.19
C ARG A 41 22.11 -4.68 -12.91
N ARG A 42 20.78 -4.86 -12.83
CA ARG A 42 20.01 -4.56 -11.60
C ARG A 42 20.33 -5.54 -10.48
N ILE A 43 20.48 -6.82 -10.78
CA ILE A 43 20.89 -7.83 -9.79
C ILE A 43 22.31 -7.51 -9.29
N ALA A 44 23.26 -7.26 -10.19
CA ALA A 44 24.63 -6.91 -9.81
C ALA A 44 24.70 -5.64 -8.95
N ALA A 45 23.92 -4.60 -9.30
CA ALA A 45 23.84 -3.38 -8.52
C ALA A 45 23.22 -3.61 -7.12
N ALA A 46 22.22 -4.48 -7.03
CA ALA A 46 21.60 -4.85 -5.75
C ALA A 46 22.59 -5.62 -4.86
N LEU A 47 23.26 -6.65 -5.40
CA LEU A 47 24.29 -7.41 -4.67
C LEU A 47 25.43 -6.52 -4.19
N LYS A 48 25.94 -5.64 -5.06
CA LYS A 48 26.97 -4.65 -4.70
C LYS A 48 26.49 -3.71 -3.60
N GLY A 49 25.24 -3.23 -3.68
CA GLY A 49 24.64 -2.35 -2.68
C GLY A 49 24.46 -3.03 -1.33
N ILE A 50 24.01 -4.29 -1.33
CA ILE A 50 23.86 -5.13 -0.14
C ILE A 50 25.22 -5.35 0.52
N GLY A 51 26.22 -5.83 -0.24
CA GLY A 51 27.58 -6.02 0.27
C GLY A 51 28.17 -4.74 0.84
N GLY A 52 28.10 -3.62 0.09
CA GLY A 52 28.58 -2.33 0.57
C GLY A 52 27.88 -1.83 1.84
N THR A 53 26.62 -2.22 2.07
CA THR A 53 25.89 -1.85 3.29
C THR A 53 26.36 -2.67 4.49
N PHE A 54 26.48 -3.99 4.34
CA PHE A 54 26.93 -4.89 5.42
C PHE A 54 28.36 -4.61 5.88
N PHE A 55 29.25 -4.22 4.96
CA PHE A 55 30.65 -3.87 5.28
C PHE A 55 30.85 -2.38 5.61
N SER A 56 29.80 -1.65 5.99
CA SER A 56 29.88 -0.23 6.34
C SER A 56 29.14 0.09 7.64
N ARG A 57 29.31 1.32 8.16
CA ARG A 57 28.56 1.83 9.32
C ARG A 57 27.03 1.84 9.10
N LYS A 58 26.55 1.71 7.85
CA LYS A 58 25.12 1.59 7.55
C LYS A 58 24.48 0.31 8.12
N VAL A 59 25.26 -0.73 8.44
CA VAL A 59 24.74 -1.93 9.12
C VAL A 59 24.11 -1.59 10.48
N LEU A 60 24.65 -0.60 11.22
CA LEU A 60 24.06 -0.14 12.48
C LEU A 60 22.70 0.54 12.25
N THR A 61 22.54 1.21 11.11
CA THR A 61 21.25 1.79 10.70
C THR A 61 20.24 0.70 10.36
N LEU A 62 20.68 -0.37 9.69
CA LEU A 62 19.81 -1.53 9.43
C LEU A 62 19.36 -2.21 10.72
N ILE A 63 20.28 -2.47 11.67
CA ILE A 63 19.95 -3.09 12.96
C ILE A 63 18.94 -2.22 13.72
N ARG A 64 19.20 -0.91 13.82
CA ARG A 64 18.28 0.04 14.46
C ARG A 64 16.90 0.03 13.79
N THR A 65 16.87 0.05 12.46
CA THR A 65 15.62 0.05 11.67
C THR A 65 14.86 -1.27 11.86
N PHE A 66 15.55 -2.40 11.88
CA PHE A 66 14.96 -3.71 12.14
C PHE A 66 14.23 -3.72 13.49
N PHE A 67 14.90 -3.36 14.58
CA PHE A 67 14.23 -3.37 15.88
C PHE A 67 13.12 -2.30 15.99
N LEU A 68 13.41 -1.04 15.66
CA LEU A 68 12.45 0.04 15.89
C LEU A 68 11.30 0.07 14.90
N GLU A 69 11.54 -0.27 13.63
CA GLU A 69 10.56 -0.11 12.55
C GLU A 69 9.93 -1.43 12.11
N VAL A 70 10.65 -2.55 12.17
CA VAL A 70 10.10 -3.88 11.82
C VAL A 70 9.46 -4.54 13.03
N ILE A 71 10.19 -4.69 14.14
CA ILE A 71 9.70 -5.39 15.33
C ILE A 71 8.73 -4.52 16.14
N PHE A 72 9.15 -3.31 16.53
CA PHE A 72 8.34 -2.40 17.34
C PHE A 72 7.41 -1.50 16.53
N GLN A 73 7.54 -1.47 15.19
CA GLN A 73 6.63 -0.77 14.29
C GLN A 73 6.40 0.71 14.64
N SER A 74 7.47 1.41 15.05
CA SER A 74 7.41 2.80 15.54
C SER A 74 6.78 3.79 14.55
N HIS A 75 6.88 3.56 13.24
CA HIS A 75 6.18 4.37 12.23
C HIS A 75 4.64 4.25 12.35
N VAL A 76 4.14 3.04 12.60
CA VAL A 76 2.70 2.82 12.80
C VAL A 76 2.24 3.49 14.09
N LEU A 77 3.05 3.39 15.15
CA LEU A 77 2.80 4.04 16.45
C LEU A 77 2.68 5.56 16.33
N LYS A 78 3.59 6.19 15.58
CA LYS A 78 3.58 7.64 15.32
C LYS A 78 2.34 8.09 14.54
N GLU A 79 1.80 7.24 13.67
CA GLU A 79 0.62 7.58 12.86
C GLU A 79 -0.71 7.38 13.61
N ASP A 80 -0.89 6.25 14.32
CA ASP A 80 -2.12 5.97 15.08
C ASP A 80 -1.87 4.86 16.12
N LEU A 81 -1.96 5.19 17.42
CA LEU A 81 -1.73 4.26 18.52
C LEU A 81 -2.66 3.03 18.45
N LEU A 82 -3.94 3.23 18.12
CA LEU A 82 -4.91 2.14 18.04
C LEU A 82 -4.60 1.18 16.89
N ARG A 83 -4.15 1.69 15.73
CA ARG A 83 -3.65 0.88 14.61
C ARG A 83 -2.44 0.07 15.02
N TRP A 84 -1.50 0.70 15.70
CA TRP A 84 -0.29 0.05 16.18
C TRP A 84 -0.64 -1.08 17.14
N PHE A 85 -1.48 -0.82 18.15
CA PHE A 85 -1.89 -1.85 19.11
C PHE A 85 -2.60 -3.02 18.43
N ALA A 86 -3.58 -2.73 17.56
CA ALA A 86 -4.26 -3.76 16.79
C ALA A 86 -3.29 -4.60 15.95
N HIS A 87 -2.32 -3.97 15.30
CA HIS A 87 -1.33 -4.68 14.49
C HIS A 87 -0.34 -5.47 15.35
N MET A 88 0.10 -4.96 16.51
CA MET A 88 0.94 -5.70 17.45
C MET A 88 0.24 -6.93 18.01
N CYS A 89 -1.06 -6.88 18.26
CA CYS A 89 -1.85 -8.05 18.65
C CYS A 89 -1.89 -9.11 17.53
N ILE A 90 -2.15 -8.71 16.27
CA ILE A 90 -2.17 -9.64 15.13
C ILE A 90 -0.76 -10.20 14.87
N TYR A 91 0.22 -9.33 14.64
CA TYR A 91 1.61 -9.70 14.35
C TYR A 91 2.24 -10.52 15.48
N GLY A 92 2.12 -10.05 16.72
CA GLY A 92 2.68 -10.72 17.89
C GLY A 92 2.02 -12.07 18.15
N GLY A 93 0.69 -12.16 18.05
CA GLY A 93 -0.04 -13.42 18.19
C GLY A 93 0.33 -14.41 17.08
N PHE A 94 0.41 -13.97 15.82
CA PHE A 94 0.85 -14.82 14.71
C PHE A 94 2.29 -15.28 14.83
N ALA A 95 3.21 -14.38 15.21
CA ALA A 95 4.61 -14.72 15.40
C ALA A 95 4.76 -15.78 16.50
N MET A 96 4.06 -15.60 17.62
CA MET A 96 4.05 -16.55 18.71
C MET A 96 3.51 -17.92 18.28
N LEU A 97 2.35 -17.97 17.60
CA LEU A 97 1.79 -19.22 17.08
C LEU A 97 2.69 -19.87 16.02
N PHE A 98 3.32 -19.08 15.16
CA PHE A 98 4.22 -19.63 14.14
C PHE A 98 5.37 -20.41 14.77
N PHE A 99 6.02 -19.87 15.81
CA PHE A 99 7.12 -20.56 16.48
C PHE A 99 6.65 -21.65 17.45
N LEU A 100 5.55 -21.46 18.18
CA LEU A 100 5.09 -22.41 19.21
C LEU A 100 4.15 -23.50 18.70
N HIS A 101 3.58 -23.36 17.50
CA HIS A 101 2.61 -24.28 16.93
C HIS A 101 3.00 -24.80 15.54
N VAL A 102 3.53 -23.97 14.65
CA VAL A 102 3.88 -24.41 13.28
C VAL A 102 5.29 -24.99 13.20
N LEU A 103 6.24 -24.37 13.90
CA LEU A 103 7.64 -24.78 13.94
C LEU A 103 8.02 -25.44 15.28
N ASP A 104 7.06 -25.97 16.02
CA ASP A 104 7.28 -26.54 17.34
C ASP A 104 8.34 -27.65 17.36
N ASN A 105 8.29 -28.58 16.40
CA ASN A 105 9.25 -29.68 16.27
C ASN A 105 10.67 -29.21 15.93
N GLU A 106 10.80 -28.14 15.14
CA GLU A 106 12.10 -27.65 14.67
C GLU A 106 12.73 -26.64 15.63
N VAL A 107 11.90 -25.91 16.37
CA VAL A 107 12.31 -24.82 17.25
C VAL A 107 12.18 -25.23 18.71
N VAL A 108 10.98 -25.57 19.16
CA VAL A 108 10.73 -25.74 20.59
C VAL A 108 11.32 -27.05 21.10
N VAL A 109 11.10 -28.17 20.40
CA VAL A 109 11.64 -29.48 20.79
C VAL A 109 13.18 -29.49 20.83
N HIS A 110 13.83 -28.70 19.96
CA HIS A 110 15.29 -28.58 19.94
C HIS A 110 15.86 -27.99 21.25
N PHE A 111 15.16 -27.00 21.83
CA PHE A 111 15.58 -26.37 23.08
C PHE A 111 14.96 -27.04 24.33
N TYR A 112 13.81 -27.70 24.16
CA TYR A 112 13.03 -28.33 25.22
C TYR A 112 12.56 -29.73 24.77
N PRO A 113 13.36 -30.78 24.99
CA PRO A 113 13.03 -32.13 24.55
C PRO A 113 11.75 -32.71 25.16
N GLU A 114 11.37 -32.25 26.36
CA GLU A 114 10.13 -32.63 27.06
C GLU A 114 8.92 -31.78 26.62
N TYR A 115 9.01 -31.10 25.47
CA TYR A 115 7.91 -30.28 24.96
C TYR A 115 6.67 -31.12 24.68
N ALA A 116 5.56 -30.71 25.29
CA ALA A 116 4.23 -31.11 24.85
C ALA A 116 3.33 -29.88 24.67
N SER A 117 2.64 -29.87 23.55
CA SER A 117 1.62 -28.93 23.12
C SER A 117 0.57 -28.59 24.20
N THR A 118 0.27 -29.55 25.06
CA THR A 118 -0.77 -29.51 26.11
C THR A 118 -0.21 -29.30 27.52
N LEU A 119 1.10 -29.04 27.66
CA LEU A 119 1.73 -28.66 28.91
C LEU A 119 1.87 -27.15 29.04
N ASN A 120 1.88 -26.66 30.28
CA ASN A 120 2.29 -25.29 30.57
C ASN A 120 3.81 -25.10 30.53
N PRO A 121 4.29 -23.94 30.06
CA PRO A 121 3.53 -22.75 29.69
C PRO A 121 2.99 -22.75 28.24
N PHE A 122 3.24 -23.80 27.44
CA PHE A 122 2.94 -23.83 26.01
C PHE A 122 1.44 -23.83 25.68
N LEU A 123 0.63 -24.55 26.44
CA LEU A 123 -0.83 -24.56 26.32
C LEU A 123 -1.38 -23.13 26.47
N PHE A 124 -1.01 -22.46 27.56
CA PHE A 124 -1.38 -21.07 27.82
C PHE A 124 -0.89 -20.12 26.72
N LEU A 125 0.39 -20.20 26.34
CA LEU A 125 0.97 -19.28 25.36
C LEU A 125 0.33 -19.44 23.98
N ARG A 126 0.00 -20.66 23.56
CA ARG A 126 -0.68 -20.90 22.27
C ARG A 126 -2.10 -20.34 22.29
N ASP A 127 -2.87 -20.61 23.34
CA ASP A 127 -4.23 -20.10 23.49
C ASP A 127 -4.25 -18.55 23.59
N ALA A 128 -3.30 -17.96 24.34
CA ALA A 128 -3.08 -16.51 24.42
C ALA A 128 -2.71 -15.90 23.05
N GLY A 129 -1.95 -16.61 22.22
CA GLY A 129 -1.60 -16.18 20.86
C GLY A 129 -2.81 -16.06 19.96
N GLY A 130 -3.70 -17.05 20.00
CA GLY A 130 -4.99 -16.99 19.32
C GLY A 130 -5.84 -15.82 19.82
N ALA A 131 -5.87 -15.60 21.15
CA ALA A 131 -6.68 -14.55 21.77
C ALA A 131 -6.21 -13.15 21.34
N LEU A 132 -4.89 -12.93 21.30
CA LEU A 132 -4.31 -11.70 20.78
C LEU A 132 -4.72 -11.45 19.33
N ILE A 133 -4.71 -12.48 18.47
CA ILE A 133 -5.15 -12.31 17.08
C ILE A 133 -6.63 -11.92 17.01
N VAL A 134 -7.50 -12.56 17.79
CA VAL A 134 -8.94 -12.22 17.83
C VAL A 134 -9.14 -10.76 18.25
N ILE A 135 -8.46 -10.31 19.32
CA ILE A 135 -8.50 -8.91 19.78
C ILE A 135 -8.04 -7.97 18.66
N GLY A 136 -6.92 -8.30 18.00
CA GLY A 136 -6.38 -7.52 16.90
C GLY A 136 -7.32 -7.41 15.70
N ILE A 137 -7.97 -8.50 15.29
CA ILE A 137 -8.99 -8.50 14.23
C ILE A 137 -10.21 -7.67 14.64
N ALA A 138 -10.72 -7.85 15.85
CA ALA A 138 -11.86 -7.10 16.35
C ALA A 138 -11.59 -5.59 16.32
N LEU A 139 -10.40 -5.16 16.75
CA LEU A 139 -9.96 -3.77 16.66
C LEU A 139 -9.79 -3.30 15.20
N ALA A 140 -9.29 -4.14 14.30
CA ALA A 140 -9.18 -3.83 12.89
C ALA A 140 -10.56 -3.62 12.23
N ILE A 141 -11.55 -4.48 12.56
CA ILE A 141 -12.94 -4.38 12.11
C ILE A 141 -13.58 -3.09 12.67
N TYR A 142 -13.45 -2.84 13.97
CA TYR A 142 -13.95 -1.62 14.61
C TYR A 142 -13.41 -0.36 13.94
N ARG A 143 -12.09 -0.28 13.71
CA ARG A 143 -11.47 0.88 13.03
C ARG A 143 -11.96 1.04 11.60
N ARG A 144 -12.20 -0.06 10.88
CA ARG A 144 -12.53 -0.05 9.45
C ARG A 144 -13.99 0.29 9.18
N PHE A 145 -14.91 -0.28 9.95
CA PHE A 145 -16.35 -0.17 9.70
C PHE A 145 -17.07 0.81 10.63
N ILE A 146 -16.57 1.05 11.84
CA ILE A 146 -17.25 1.88 12.85
C ILE A 146 -16.59 3.27 12.95
N LYS A 147 -15.28 3.34 13.23
CA LYS A 147 -14.58 4.64 13.45
C LYS A 147 -14.46 5.48 12.16
N GLN A 148 -14.54 4.84 10.99
CA GLN A 148 -14.59 5.43 9.64
C GLN A 148 -13.77 6.72 9.44
N THR A 149 -12.51 6.73 9.88
CA THR A 149 -11.60 7.87 9.68
C THR A 149 -11.30 8.05 8.19
N HIS A 150 -11.94 9.02 7.54
CA HIS A 150 -11.62 9.63 6.24
C HIS A 150 -10.87 8.72 5.22
N ARG A 151 -11.61 7.72 4.73
CA ARG A 151 -11.52 7.00 3.44
C ARG A 151 -10.13 6.62 2.87
N PRO A 152 -9.65 5.39 3.18
CA PRO A 152 -9.30 4.40 2.16
C PRO A 152 -10.56 3.64 1.73
N MET A 153 -10.69 3.35 0.43
CA MET A 153 -11.72 2.41 -0.04
C MET A 153 -11.39 1.02 0.51
N THR A 154 -12.33 0.35 1.18
CA THR A 154 -12.09 -1.04 1.59
C THR A 154 -12.09 -1.93 0.36
N SER A 155 -10.98 -2.61 0.10
CA SER A 155 -10.89 -3.50 -1.06
C SER A 155 -11.35 -4.91 -0.69
N ARG A 156 -11.79 -5.68 -1.69
CA ARG A 156 -12.19 -7.10 -1.49
C ARG A 156 -11.08 -7.93 -0.83
N MET A 157 -9.82 -7.61 -1.11
CA MET A 157 -8.68 -8.27 -0.51
C MET A 157 -8.51 -7.95 0.99
N ASP A 158 -8.91 -6.76 1.45
CA ASP A 158 -8.89 -6.42 2.88
C ASP A 158 -9.86 -7.33 3.65
N ILE A 159 -11.05 -7.52 3.09
CA ILE A 159 -12.09 -8.39 3.66
C ILE A 159 -11.63 -9.84 3.63
N ALA A 160 -11.12 -10.32 2.49
CA ALA A 160 -10.64 -11.68 2.34
C ALA A 160 -9.52 -12.03 3.35
N ALA A 161 -8.58 -11.11 3.58
CA ALA A 161 -7.51 -11.31 4.57
C ALA A 161 -8.07 -11.45 6.00
N MET A 162 -9.00 -10.58 6.41
CA MET A 162 -9.62 -10.65 7.74
C MET A 162 -10.46 -11.92 7.92
N VAL A 163 -11.24 -12.30 6.92
CA VAL A 163 -12.07 -13.52 6.96
C VAL A 163 -11.20 -14.77 7.04
N MET A 164 -10.15 -14.85 6.22
CA MET A 164 -9.26 -16.02 6.20
C MET A 164 -8.50 -16.20 7.52
N VAL A 165 -7.93 -15.12 8.06
CA VAL A 165 -7.26 -15.15 9.37
C VAL A 165 -8.27 -15.52 10.47
N GLY A 166 -9.46 -14.89 10.46
CA GLY A 166 -10.51 -15.18 11.42
C GLY A 166 -10.95 -16.65 11.37
N ALA A 167 -11.10 -17.22 10.17
CA ALA A 167 -11.47 -18.63 9.98
C ALA A 167 -10.40 -19.59 10.54
N ILE A 168 -9.12 -19.29 10.37
CA ILE A 168 -8.02 -20.10 10.94
C ILE A 168 -8.06 -20.09 12.47
N VAL A 169 -8.16 -18.90 13.07
CA VAL A 169 -8.15 -18.79 14.54
C VAL A 169 -9.41 -19.38 15.17
N LEU A 170 -10.58 -19.10 14.59
CA LEU A 170 -11.85 -19.67 15.07
C LEU A 170 -11.88 -21.19 14.94
N SER A 171 -11.42 -21.73 13.80
CA SER A 171 -11.32 -23.20 13.65
C SER A 171 -10.33 -23.81 14.63
N GLY A 172 -9.25 -23.10 14.99
CA GLY A 172 -8.29 -23.54 16.00
C GLY A 172 -8.92 -23.67 17.39
N PHE A 173 -9.61 -22.62 17.86
CA PHE A 173 -10.30 -22.65 19.15
C PHE A 173 -11.45 -23.65 19.20
N LEU A 174 -12.25 -23.74 18.13
CA LEU A 174 -13.32 -24.74 18.05
C LEU A 174 -12.75 -26.16 18.06
N LEU A 175 -11.64 -26.40 17.35
CA LEU A 175 -10.97 -27.69 17.36
C LEU A 175 -10.50 -28.06 18.78
N GLU A 176 -9.85 -27.13 19.48
CA GLU A 176 -9.43 -27.34 20.86
C GLU A 176 -10.63 -27.62 21.79
N ALA A 177 -11.69 -26.81 21.71
CA ALA A 177 -12.91 -27.00 22.49
C ALA A 177 -13.55 -28.37 22.25
N THR A 178 -13.64 -28.81 21.00
CA THR A 178 -14.18 -30.15 20.67
C THR A 178 -13.31 -31.28 21.18
N LYS A 179 -11.98 -31.13 21.17
CA LYS A 179 -11.06 -32.12 21.74
C LYS A 179 -11.21 -32.24 23.25
N ILE A 180 -11.42 -31.13 23.95
CA ILE A 180 -11.64 -31.11 25.40
C ILE A 180 -12.88 -31.94 25.78
N THR A 181 -13.98 -31.81 25.03
CA THR A 181 -15.24 -32.50 25.35
C THR A 181 -15.37 -33.91 24.76
N SER A 182 -14.44 -34.34 23.91
CA SER A 182 -14.55 -35.56 23.08
C SER A 182 -14.16 -36.81 23.85
N GLU A 183 -15.13 -37.72 24.01
CA GLU A 183 -14.92 -39.06 24.57
C GLU A 183 -14.03 -39.91 23.66
N SER A 184 -14.27 -39.90 22.35
CA SER A 184 -13.46 -40.66 21.38
C SER A 184 -11.99 -40.21 21.37
N THR A 185 -11.73 -38.91 21.55
CA THR A 185 -10.36 -38.39 21.65
C THR A 185 -9.70 -38.84 22.96
N PHE A 186 -10.44 -38.80 24.07
CA PHE A 186 -9.95 -39.32 25.36
C PHE A 186 -9.61 -40.81 25.26
N GLN A 187 -10.53 -41.65 24.77
CA GLN A 187 -10.33 -43.09 24.62
C GLN A 187 -9.11 -43.40 23.75
N ARG A 188 -8.99 -42.74 22.59
CA ARG A 188 -7.83 -42.89 21.71
C ARG A 188 -6.51 -42.55 22.42
N MET A 189 -6.48 -41.47 23.20
CA MET A 189 -5.28 -41.08 23.95
C MET A 189 -4.96 -42.06 25.07
N ALA A 190 -5.98 -42.54 25.80
CA ALA A 190 -5.81 -43.53 26.84
C ALA A 190 -5.26 -44.85 26.27
N GLU A 191 -5.80 -45.33 25.15
CA GLU A 191 -5.32 -46.53 24.45
C GLU A 191 -3.87 -46.39 23.95
N GLU A 192 -3.53 -45.21 23.40
CA GLU A 192 -2.21 -44.98 22.79
C GLU A 192 -1.11 -44.73 23.84
N TYR A 193 -1.45 -44.12 24.99
CA TYR A 193 -0.45 -43.61 25.94
C TYR A 193 -0.56 -44.15 27.38
N ALA A 194 -1.72 -44.68 27.82
CA ALA A 194 -1.90 -45.19 29.19
C ALA A 194 -1.59 -46.68 29.36
N GLY A 195 -1.05 -47.34 28.33
CA GLY A 195 -0.65 -48.76 28.38
C GLY A 195 -1.84 -49.73 28.43
N GLN A 196 -1.60 -50.99 28.81
CA GLN A 196 -2.67 -51.97 29.06
C GLN A 196 -3.34 -51.69 30.41
N THR A 197 -4.20 -50.67 30.44
CA THR A 197 -5.04 -50.35 31.59
C THR A 197 -6.25 -51.29 31.62
N ASP A 198 -6.51 -51.95 32.75
CA ASP A 198 -7.70 -52.76 32.93
C ASP A 198 -8.96 -51.88 33.05
N ALA A 199 -10.12 -52.42 32.67
CA ALA A 199 -11.36 -51.66 32.53
C ALA A 199 -11.76 -50.81 33.77
N PRO A 200 -11.55 -51.26 35.02
CA PRO A 200 -11.84 -50.44 36.21
C PRO A 200 -10.93 -49.22 36.33
N GLU A 201 -9.63 -49.38 36.08
CA GLU A 201 -8.68 -48.27 36.16
C GLU A 201 -8.95 -47.23 35.05
N LEU A 202 -9.32 -47.67 33.85
CA LEU A 202 -9.72 -46.78 32.76
C LEU A 202 -10.99 -45.98 33.12
N GLN A 203 -12.00 -46.61 33.74
CA GLN A 203 -13.20 -45.93 34.22
C GLN A 203 -12.90 -44.89 35.31
N ALA A 204 -11.97 -45.20 36.23
CA ALA A 204 -11.52 -44.27 37.25
C ALA A 204 -10.80 -43.06 36.62
N LEU A 205 -9.90 -43.30 35.65
CA LEU A 205 -9.23 -42.25 34.88
C LEU A 205 -10.23 -41.37 34.13
N GLU A 206 -11.20 -41.96 33.43
CA GLU A 206 -12.26 -41.23 32.73
C GLU A 206 -13.09 -40.38 33.68
N SER A 207 -13.51 -40.93 34.82
CA SER A 207 -14.23 -40.19 35.87
C SER A 207 -13.46 -38.97 36.35
N TYR A 208 -12.14 -39.09 36.53
CA TYR A 208 -11.27 -37.98 36.92
C TYR A 208 -11.18 -36.89 35.81
N TRP A 209 -11.13 -37.29 34.54
CA TRP A 209 -11.10 -36.36 33.40
C TRP A 209 -12.44 -35.68 33.11
N VAL A 210 -13.57 -36.38 33.32
CA VAL A 210 -14.91 -35.78 33.27
C VAL A 210 -15.03 -34.67 34.31
N GLU A 211 -14.57 -34.91 35.54
CA GLU A 211 -14.62 -33.94 36.64
C GLU A 211 -13.65 -32.76 36.43
N ASN A 212 -12.39 -33.02 36.05
CA ASN A 212 -11.32 -32.02 36.13
C ASN A 212 -10.85 -31.46 34.77
N PHE A 213 -11.07 -32.18 33.68
CA PHE A 213 -10.55 -31.81 32.35
C PHE A 213 -11.66 -31.45 31.35
N GLY A 214 -12.93 -31.72 31.66
CA GLY A 214 -14.08 -31.30 30.86
C GLY A 214 -14.53 -32.28 29.78
N VAL A 215 -14.05 -33.53 29.83
CA VAL A 215 -14.51 -34.62 28.96
C VAL A 215 -16.00 -34.88 29.21
N VAL A 216 -16.75 -35.15 28.14
CA VAL A 216 -18.16 -35.53 28.24
C VAL A 216 -18.30 -36.99 27.86
N SER A 217 -18.48 -37.85 28.85
CA SER A 217 -18.68 -39.29 28.66
C SER A 217 -20.13 -39.62 28.32
N SER A 218 -20.32 -40.56 27.41
CA SER A 218 -21.61 -41.17 27.11
C SER A 218 -22.07 -42.15 28.20
N SER A 219 -21.11 -42.75 28.94
CA SER A 219 -21.36 -43.82 29.90
C SER A 219 -21.25 -43.37 31.36
N LEU A 220 -20.43 -42.36 31.65
CA LEU A 220 -20.16 -41.88 33.00
C LEU A 220 -20.70 -40.45 33.20
N ARG A 221 -21.40 -40.22 34.31
CA ARG A 221 -21.84 -38.89 34.72
C ARG A 221 -21.65 -38.72 36.21
N GLY A 222 -21.03 -37.61 36.59
CA GLY A 222 -20.84 -37.25 37.99
C GLY A 222 -22.17 -36.97 38.72
N PRO A 223 -22.12 -36.83 40.06
CA PRO A 223 -20.91 -36.78 40.89
C PRO A 223 -20.30 -38.18 41.12
N PHE A 224 -18.96 -38.24 41.20
CA PHE A 224 -18.20 -39.46 41.49
C PHE A 224 -17.77 -39.51 42.96
N ASP A 225 -17.58 -40.71 43.53
CA ASP A 225 -17.08 -40.86 44.89
C ASP A 225 -15.58 -40.55 44.99
N LYS A 226 -15.13 -40.27 46.21
CA LYS A 226 -13.74 -39.85 46.46
C LYS A 226 -12.71 -40.94 46.18
N ALA A 227 -13.07 -42.22 46.30
CA ALA A 227 -12.13 -43.30 46.06
C ALA A 227 -11.86 -43.44 44.56
N THR A 228 -12.90 -43.45 43.73
CA THR A 228 -12.77 -43.45 42.26
C THR A 228 -11.99 -42.23 41.75
N LEU A 229 -12.25 -41.04 42.30
CA LEU A 229 -11.48 -39.84 41.91
C LEU A 229 -10.00 -39.89 42.36
N ALA A 230 -9.70 -40.49 43.51
CA ALA A 230 -8.33 -40.64 43.98
C ALA A 230 -7.54 -41.67 43.14
N GLU A 231 -8.18 -42.76 42.76
CA GLU A 231 -7.63 -43.76 41.84
C GLU A 231 -7.40 -43.15 40.45
N GLY A 232 -8.41 -42.48 39.88
CA GLY A 232 -8.30 -41.79 38.59
C GLY A 232 -7.22 -40.70 38.58
N LYS A 233 -7.06 -39.96 39.69
CA LYS A 233 -5.96 -39.00 39.85
C LYS A 233 -4.59 -39.69 39.81
N THR A 234 -4.47 -40.84 40.45
CA THR A 234 -3.22 -41.62 40.48
C THR A 234 -2.87 -42.10 39.07
N SER A 235 -3.84 -42.67 38.35
CA SER A 235 -3.66 -43.07 36.95
C SER A 235 -3.32 -41.87 36.05
N HIS A 236 -3.95 -40.69 36.25
CA HIS A 236 -3.59 -39.46 35.53
C HIS A 236 -2.15 -39.03 35.81
N GLN A 237 -1.68 -39.10 37.06
CA GLN A 237 -0.31 -38.72 37.42
C GLN A 237 0.74 -39.61 36.76
N ILE A 238 0.45 -40.90 36.61
CA ILE A 238 1.35 -41.87 36.00
C ILE A 238 1.34 -41.74 34.47
N ASN A 239 0.15 -41.67 33.88
CA ASN A 239 -0.02 -41.84 32.42
C ASN A 239 -0.13 -40.51 31.66
N CYS A 240 -0.75 -39.49 32.25
CA CYS A 240 -1.21 -38.30 31.53
C CYS A 240 -0.50 -37.00 31.91
N ALA A 241 -0.06 -36.85 33.17
CA ALA A 241 0.48 -35.59 33.70
C ALA A 241 1.77 -35.15 33.01
N GLN A 242 2.52 -36.09 32.42
CA GLN A 242 3.70 -35.80 31.59
C GLN A 242 3.39 -35.07 30.28
N CYS A 243 2.13 -35.08 29.82
CA CYS A 243 1.73 -34.44 28.57
C CYS A 243 0.61 -33.42 28.77
N HIS A 244 -0.16 -33.49 29.86
CA HIS A 244 -1.36 -32.68 30.07
C HIS A 244 -1.28 -31.84 31.34
N SER A 245 -1.38 -30.53 31.16
CA SER A 245 -1.80 -29.60 32.21
C SER A 245 -3.33 -29.47 32.22
N SER A 246 -3.90 -28.90 33.29
CA SER A 246 -5.35 -28.62 33.36
C SER A 246 -5.82 -27.87 32.12
N ALA A 247 -6.93 -28.33 31.53
CA ALA A 247 -7.52 -27.75 30.31
C ALA A 247 -7.87 -26.26 30.48
N GLN A 248 -8.08 -25.79 31.71
CA GLN A 248 -8.37 -24.39 32.03
C GLN A 248 -7.25 -23.42 31.64
N TRP A 249 -6.01 -23.90 31.46
CA TRP A 249 -4.90 -23.08 30.97
C TRP A 249 -5.02 -22.73 29.49
N GLY A 250 -5.71 -23.54 28.69
CA GLY A 250 -6.23 -23.17 27.38
C GLY A 250 -7.52 -22.40 27.56
N PHE A 251 -7.44 -21.21 28.15
CA PHE A 251 -8.60 -20.53 28.74
C PHE A 251 -9.70 -20.19 27.73
N VAL A 252 -9.35 -19.83 26.49
CA VAL A 252 -10.33 -19.61 25.41
C VAL A 252 -10.92 -20.93 24.95
N GLY A 253 -10.09 -21.91 24.60
CA GLY A 253 -10.55 -23.24 24.21
C GLY A 253 -11.48 -23.87 25.24
N TYR A 254 -11.11 -23.80 26.53
CA TYR A 254 -11.92 -24.27 27.65
C TYR A 254 -13.21 -23.47 27.81
N ALA A 255 -13.17 -22.13 27.74
CA ALA A 255 -14.39 -21.32 27.82
C ALA A 255 -15.37 -21.63 26.68
N VAL A 256 -14.86 -21.89 25.47
CA VAL A 256 -15.68 -22.30 24.31
C VAL A 256 -16.21 -23.72 24.48
N SER A 257 -15.50 -24.61 25.19
CA SER A 257 -15.94 -25.99 25.45
C SER A 257 -17.19 -26.08 26.32
N ILE A 258 -17.36 -25.16 27.28
CA ILE A 258 -18.47 -25.16 28.25
C ILE A 258 -19.86 -25.17 27.58
N PRO A 259 -20.20 -24.22 26.67
CA PRO A 259 -21.49 -24.23 25.99
C PRO A 259 -21.67 -25.41 25.03
N MET A 260 -20.60 -26.13 24.65
CA MET A 260 -20.67 -27.28 23.75
C MET A 260 -21.01 -28.58 24.48
N ARG A 261 -20.84 -28.66 25.81
CA ARG A 261 -21.06 -29.87 26.61
C ARG A 261 -22.42 -30.55 26.39
N PRO A 262 -23.57 -29.83 26.32
CA PRO A 262 -24.88 -30.48 26.14
C PRO A 262 -25.02 -31.25 24.82
N VAL A 263 -24.24 -30.88 23.80
CA VAL A 263 -24.27 -31.49 22.47
C VAL A 263 -22.98 -32.25 22.16
N ALA A 264 -22.05 -32.36 23.12
CA ALA A 264 -20.70 -32.89 22.88
C ALA A 264 -20.72 -34.32 22.34
N SER A 265 -21.52 -35.23 22.90
CA SER A 265 -21.63 -36.60 22.40
C SER A 265 -22.15 -36.68 20.96
N ALA A 266 -23.06 -35.78 20.58
CA ALA A 266 -23.57 -35.71 19.20
C ALA A 266 -22.50 -35.15 18.23
N LEU A 267 -21.75 -34.13 18.65
CA LEU A 267 -20.64 -33.58 17.87
C LEU A 267 -19.50 -34.60 17.69
N ASP A 268 -19.23 -35.38 18.74
CA ASP A 268 -18.20 -36.43 18.73
C ASP A 268 -18.60 -37.58 17.79
N GLY A 269 -19.85 -38.08 17.91
CA GLY A 269 -20.39 -39.10 17.01
C GLY A 269 -20.49 -38.64 15.54
N ALA A 270 -20.63 -37.34 15.29
CA ALA A 270 -20.60 -36.76 13.95
C ALA A 270 -19.17 -36.52 13.41
N GLY A 271 -18.12 -36.80 14.18
CA GLY A 271 -16.73 -36.63 13.76
C GLY A 271 -16.30 -35.16 13.59
N ILE A 272 -16.93 -34.22 14.31
CA ILE A 272 -16.66 -32.79 14.17
C ILE A 272 -15.21 -32.44 14.51
N THR A 273 -14.60 -33.11 15.49
CA THR A 273 -13.18 -32.95 15.83
C THR A 273 -12.26 -33.22 14.62
N PHE A 274 -12.56 -34.27 13.85
CA PHE A 274 -11.81 -34.62 12.65
C PHE A 274 -12.04 -33.60 11.53
N PHE A 275 -13.30 -33.18 11.31
CA PHE A 275 -13.64 -32.15 10.34
C PHE A 275 -12.92 -30.82 10.62
N LEU A 276 -12.98 -30.34 11.87
CA LEU A 276 -12.34 -29.08 12.28
C LEU A 276 -10.81 -29.14 12.15
N MET A 277 -10.21 -30.29 12.41
CA MET A 277 -8.78 -30.52 12.19
C MET A 277 -8.41 -30.31 10.71
N TRP A 278 -9.17 -30.91 9.79
CA TRP A 278 -8.95 -30.71 8.36
C TRP A 278 -9.24 -29.29 7.90
N ALA A 279 -10.32 -28.69 8.40
CA ALA A 279 -10.67 -27.30 8.07
C ALA A 279 -9.55 -26.33 8.51
N HIS A 280 -9.02 -26.50 9.72
CA HIS A 280 -7.91 -25.70 10.25
C HIS A 280 -6.61 -25.93 9.46
N TYR A 281 -6.29 -27.19 9.17
CA TYR A 281 -5.09 -27.56 8.42
C TYR A 281 -5.12 -27.02 6.99
N LEU A 282 -6.22 -27.24 6.25
CA LEU A 282 -6.37 -26.81 4.86
C LEU A 282 -6.46 -25.28 4.74
N SER A 283 -7.13 -24.61 5.68
CA SER A 283 -7.18 -23.13 5.67
C SER A 283 -5.80 -22.52 5.94
N SER A 284 -4.99 -23.11 6.82
CA SER A 284 -3.61 -22.72 7.05
C SER A 284 -2.73 -22.93 5.81
N LEU A 285 -2.83 -24.09 5.14
CA LEU A 285 -2.11 -24.34 3.88
C LEU A 285 -2.54 -23.41 2.74
N PHE A 286 -3.85 -23.12 2.66
CA PHE A 286 -4.38 -22.17 1.69
C PHE A 286 -3.83 -20.77 1.92
N LEU A 287 -3.81 -20.29 3.18
CA LEU A 287 -3.21 -19.00 3.53
C LEU A 287 -1.74 -18.95 3.11
N LEU A 288 -0.96 -20.00 3.40
CA LEU A 288 0.45 -20.09 3.00
C LEU A 288 0.60 -19.97 1.48
N ALA A 289 -0.16 -20.74 0.70
CA ALA A 289 -0.10 -20.70 -0.76
C ALA A 289 -0.56 -19.35 -1.35
N TYR A 290 -1.57 -18.73 -0.74
CA TYR A 290 -2.16 -17.47 -1.22
C TYR A 290 -1.34 -16.23 -0.83
N LEU A 291 -0.50 -16.33 0.21
CA LEU A 291 0.29 -15.23 0.79
C LEU A 291 0.97 -14.34 -0.27
N PRO A 292 1.82 -14.86 -1.19
CA PRO A 292 2.56 -14.02 -2.15
C PRO A 292 1.68 -13.33 -3.19
N PHE A 293 0.44 -13.78 -3.36
CA PHE A 293 -0.53 -13.20 -4.31
C PHE A 293 -1.52 -12.24 -3.65
N SER A 294 -1.38 -12.02 -2.34
CA SER A 294 -2.30 -11.23 -1.53
C SER A 294 -1.66 -9.95 -0.98
N LYS A 295 -2.46 -9.13 -0.28
CA LYS A 295 -1.97 -8.00 0.52
C LYS A 295 -1.12 -8.47 1.72
N MET A 296 -1.20 -9.74 2.13
CA MET A 296 -0.42 -10.28 3.25
C MET A 296 1.06 -10.45 2.91
N PHE A 297 1.46 -10.33 1.63
CA PHE A 297 2.86 -10.30 1.24
C PHE A 297 3.64 -9.13 1.88
N HIS A 298 2.94 -8.12 2.42
CA HIS A 298 3.53 -7.06 3.22
C HIS A 298 4.34 -7.56 4.43
N ILE A 299 4.07 -8.76 4.94
CA ILE A 299 4.87 -9.42 5.98
C ILE A 299 6.34 -9.50 5.57
N PHE A 300 6.64 -9.62 4.27
CA PHE A 300 8.00 -9.62 3.74
C PHE A 300 8.39 -8.27 3.13
N THR A 301 7.51 -7.68 2.33
CA THR A 301 7.88 -6.49 1.53
C THR A 301 7.93 -5.21 2.34
N THR A 302 7.13 -5.08 3.40
CA THR A 302 7.17 -3.87 4.25
C THR A 302 8.46 -3.81 5.07
N PRO A 303 8.90 -4.88 5.78
CA PRO A 303 10.21 -4.89 6.43
C PRO A 303 11.35 -4.61 5.47
N LEU A 304 11.34 -5.26 4.29
CA LEU A 304 12.37 -5.05 3.29
C LEU A 304 12.37 -3.62 2.75
N SER A 305 11.20 -3.03 2.49
CA SER A 305 11.06 -1.63 2.07
C SER A 305 11.65 -0.66 3.10
N LEU A 306 11.30 -0.83 4.38
CA LEU A 306 11.82 0.00 5.48
C LEU A 306 13.36 -0.08 5.55
N MET A 307 13.90 -1.30 5.56
CA MET A 307 15.35 -1.55 5.63
C MET A 307 16.10 -1.01 4.40
N VAL A 308 15.57 -1.20 3.19
CA VAL A 308 16.19 -0.68 1.97
C VAL A 308 16.17 0.86 1.98
N ASN A 309 15.05 1.45 2.40
CA ASN A 309 14.89 2.90 2.39
C ASN A 309 15.70 3.62 3.47
N SER A 310 16.04 2.95 4.57
CA SER A 310 16.89 3.48 5.64
C SER A 310 18.37 3.63 5.25
N VAL A 311 18.81 3.00 4.15
CA VAL A 311 20.21 3.02 3.69
C VAL A 311 20.41 3.63 2.29
N MET A 312 19.30 3.89 1.57
CA MET A 312 19.28 4.47 0.22
C MET A 312 18.77 5.93 0.23
N ASP A 313 19.65 6.90 0.46
CA ASP A 313 19.30 8.33 0.58
C ASP A 313 19.15 9.06 -0.77
N GLY A 314 18.18 8.67 -1.59
CA GLY A 314 17.72 9.43 -2.77
C GLY A 314 18.69 9.53 -3.97
N GLN A 315 20.00 9.32 -3.75
CA GLN A 315 21.07 9.33 -4.77
C GLN A 315 21.61 7.91 -5.05
N GLY A 316 20.76 6.89 -4.89
CA GLY A 316 21.14 5.52 -5.23
C GLY A 316 21.40 5.37 -6.74
N ALA A 317 22.25 4.42 -7.12
CA ALA A 317 22.43 4.07 -8.53
C ALA A 317 21.07 3.85 -9.23
N PRO A 318 20.86 4.36 -10.45
CA PRO A 318 19.56 4.28 -11.12
C PRO A 318 18.94 2.88 -11.17
N ALA A 319 19.78 1.84 -11.32
CA ALA A 319 19.37 0.44 -11.29
C ALA A 319 18.76 0.01 -9.94
N ASN A 320 19.36 0.45 -8.82
CA ASN A 320 18.84 0.16 -7.48
C ASN A 320 17.58 0.96 -7.18
N VAL A 321 17.50 2.22 -7.64
CA VAL A 321 16.28 3.04 -7.51
C VAL A 321 15.11 2.37 -8.22
N ALA A 322 15.30 1.88 -9.45
CA ALA A 322 14.25 1.17 -10.18
C ALA A 322 13.78 -0.10 -9.45
N THR A 323 14.71 -0.90 -8.90
CA THR A 323 14.38 -2.13 -8.16
C THR A 323 13.63 -1.84 -6.87
N ARG A 324 14.12 -0.85 -6.10
CA ARG A 324 13.46 -0.35 -4.89
C ARG A 324 12.04 0.12 -5.17
N GLN A 325 11.82 0.89 -6.23
CA GLN A 325 10.48 1.36 -6.61
C GLN A 325 9.50 0.23 -6.89
N MET A 326 9.94 -0.86 -7.52
CA MET A 326 9.08 -2.03 -7.74
C MET A 326 8.76 -2.78 -6.44
N LEU A 327 9.76 -2.97 -5.56
CA LEU A 327 9.54 -3.50 -4.21
C LEU A 327 8.53 -2.65 -3.44
N GLU A 328 8.65 -1.33 -3.50
CA GLU A 328 7.77 -0.37 -2.83
C GLU A 328 6.32 -0.46 -3.30
N LEU A 329 6.10 -0.71 -4.60
CA LEU A 329 4.75 -0.98 -5.08
C LEU A 329 4.15 -2.20 -4.37
N ASP A 330 4.89 -3.30 -4.23
CA ASP A 330 4.43 -4.48 -3.50
C ASP A 330 4.31 -4.27 -1.98
N ALA A 331 5.12 -3.40 -1.39
CA ALA A 331 5.03 -3.02 0.02
C ALA A 331 3.76 -2.21 0.38
N CYS A 332 3.05 -1.66 -0.60
CA CYS A 332 1.83 -0.90 -0.35
C CYS A 332 0.71 -1.81 0.18
N MET A 333 0.34 -1.60 1.45
CA MET A 333 -0.77 -2.27 2.12
C MET A 333 -2.14 -1.63 1.84
N HIS A 334 -2.19 -0.55 1.06
CA HIS A 334 -3.42 0.21 0.80
C HIS A 334 -4.10 0.73 2.08
N CYS A 335 -3.30 1.17 3.06
CA CYS A 335 -3.78 1.58 4.40
C CYS A 335 -4.41 2.98 4.47
N GLY A 336 -4.29 3.79 3.40
CA GLY A 336 -4.87 5.14 3.32
C GLY A 336 -4.12 6.26 4.05
N ALA A 337 -3.07 5.97 4.82
CA ALA A 337 -2.32 6.99 5.57
C ALA A 337 -1.78 8.11 4.65
N CYS A 338 -1.26 7.73 3.49
CA CYS A 338 -0.77 8.67 2.47
C CYS A 338 -1.88 9.56 1.89
N THR A 339 -3.11 9.05 1.77
CA THR A 339 -4.27 9.78 1.26
C THR A 339 -4.78 10.80 2.27
N LEU A 340 -4.85 10.41 3.54
CA LEU A 340 -5.24 11.29 4.65
C LEU A 340 -4.33 12.53 4.80
N ARG A 341 -3.08 12.44 4.34
CA ARG A 341 -2.09 13.53 4.43
C ARG A 341 -1.85 14.23 3.08
N CYS A 342 -2.58 13.86 2.04
CA CYS A 342 -2.38 14.42 0.71
C CYS A 342 -3.02 15.81 0.60
N SER A 343 -2.20 16.83 0.33
CA SER A 343 -2.67 18.22 0.19
C SER A 343 -3.63 18.45 -0.99
N VAL A 344 -3.66 17.53 -1.95
CA VAL A 344 -4.51 17.62 -3.15
C VAL A 344 -5.65 16.59 -3.15
N ALA A 345 -5.88 15.88 -2.03
CA ALA A 345 -6.99 14.94 -1.93
C ALA A 345 -8.35 15.63 -2.10
N VAL A 346 -8.49 16.89 -1.67
CA VAL A 346 -9.72 17.69 -1.82
C VAL A 346 -10.15 17.84 -3.28
N THR A 347 -9.21 17.85 -4.22
CA THR A 347 -9.47 17.95 -5.66
C THR A 347 -10.29 16.77 -6.20
N PHE A 348 -10.34 15.64 -5.48
CA PHE A 348 -11.20 14.51 -5.82
C PHE A 348 -12.70 14.85 -5.78
N LEU A 349 -13.11 15.87 -5.02
CA LEU A 349 -14.52 16.31 -4.95
C LEU A 349 -15.00 16.93 -6.27
N GLU A 350 -14.11 17.63 -6.97
CA GLU A 350 -14.39 18.27 -8.27
C GLU A 350 -14.06 17.35 -9.44
N PHE A 351 -12.96 16.59 -9.32
CA PHE A 351 -12.51 15.66 -10.35
C PHE A 351 -12.58 14.24 -9.80
N PRO A 352 -13.67 13.47 -10.05
CA PRO A 352 -13.88 12.15 -9.46
C PRO A 352 -12.97 11.07 -10.08
N ASN A 353 -11.66 11.22 -9.89
CA ASN A 353 -10.62 10.33 -10.39
C ASN A 353 -9.84 9.75 -9.21
N ALA A 354 -10.00 8.44 -8.98
CA ALA A 354 -9.33 7.74 -7.88
C ALA A 354 -7.81 7.90 -7.92
N ASN A 355 -7.20 8.06 -9.10
CA ASN A 355 -5.76 8.29 -9.22
C ASN A 355 -5.30 9.62 -8.63
N ILE A 356 -6.15 10.52 -8.16
CA ILE A 356 -5.72 11.68 -7.36
C ILE A 356 -5.21 11.23 -5.99
N LEU A 357 -5.84 10.21 -5.41
CA LEU A 357 -5.57 9.71 -4.08
C LEU A 357 -4.32 8.80 -4.09
N PRO A 358 -3.27 9.11 -3.30
CA PRO A 358 -2.04 8.32 -3.25
C PRO A 358 -2.23 6.81 -3.01
N SER A 359 -3.15 6.41 -2.13
CA SER A 359 -3.41 4.99 -1.84
C SER A 359 -3.93 4.24 -3.07
N GLU A 360 -4.86 4.85 -3.81
CA GLU A 360 -5.50 4.24 -4.98
C GLU A 360 -4.58 4.25 -6.20
N LYS A 361 -3.85 5.35 -6.40
CA LYS A 361 -2.89 5.54 -7.51
C LYS A 361 -1.87 4.42 -7.62
N ILE A 362 -1.43 3.83 -6.49
CA ILE A 362 -0.45 2.73 -6.49
C ILE A 362 -0.94 1.51 -7.28
N ALA A 363 -2.23 1.17 -7.18
CA ALA A 363 -2.77 0.02 -7.90
C ALA A 363 -2.70 0.20 -9.41
N SER A 364 -3.04 1.40 -9.91
CA SER A 364 -2.92 1.75 -11.32
C SER A 364 -1.46 1.79 -11.77
N LEU A 365 -0.55 2.29 -10.93
CA LEU A 365 0.88 2.28 -11.23
C LEU A 365 1.46 0.88 -11.33
N LYS A 366 0.99 -0.10 -10.55
CA LYS A 366 1.41 -1.49 -10.72
C LYS A 366 1.09 -2.00 -12.13
N LYS A 367 -0.08 -1.66 -12.67
CA LYS A 367 -0.45 -2.06 -14.03
C LYS A 367 0.43 -1.38 -15.08
N LEU A 368 0.65 -0.07 -14.94
CA LEU A 368 1.52 0.71 -15.82
C LEU A 368 2.97 0.18 -15.80
N ALA A 369 3.51 -0.04 -14.60
CA ALA A 369 4.89 -0.51 -14.41
C ALA A 369 5.11 -1.91 -15.01
N ALA A 370 4.12 -2.78 -14.92
CA ALA A 370 4.14 -4.13 -15.50
C ALA A 370 4.07 -4.15 -17.04
N GLY A 371 3.98 -2.99 -17.71
CA GLY A 371 3.91 -2.92 -19.16
C GLY A 371 2.59 -3.45 -19.75
N LYS A 372 1.53 -3.51 -18.94
CA LYS A 372 0.21 -3.88 -19.46
C LYS A 372 -0.27 -2.79 -20.42
N VAL A 373 -0.85 -3.20 -21.54
CA VAL A 373 -1.54 -2.28 -22.45
C VAL A 373 -2.73 -1.70 -21.69
N LEU A 374 -2.72 -0.39 -21.46
CA LEU A 374 -3.78 0.34 -20.80
C LEU A 374 -4.64 1.04 -21.85
N ASP A 375 -5.95 1.07 -21.63
CA ASP A 375 -6.87 1.86 -22.43
C ASP A 375 -6.50 3.36 -22.34
N PRO A 376 -6.61 4.16 -23.42
CA PRO A 376 -6.28 5.59 -23.39
C PRO A 376 -6.99 6.36 -22.28
N LYS A 377 -8.23 5.97 -21.89
CA LYS A 377 -8.95 6.60 -20.79
C LYS A 377 -8.31 6.28 -19.44
N GLU A 378 -7.87 5.03 -19.21
CA GLU A 378 -7.16 4.63 -17.99
C GLU A 378 -5.82 5.37 -17.90
N LEU A 379 -5.09 5.49 -19.01
CA LEU A 379 -3.81 6.19 -19.05
C LEU A 379 -3.97 7.70 -18.77
N ARG A 380 -4.97 8.35 -19.38
CA ARG A 380 -5.34 9.75 -19.07
C ARG A 380 -5.75 9.93 -17.60
N ALA A 381 -6.49 8.98 -17.03
CA ALA A 381 -6.87 9.04 -15.61
C ALA A 381 -5.65 8.96 -14.69
N ILE A 382 -4.68 8.08 -14.99
CA ILE A 382 -3.41 8.01 -14.24
C ILE A 382 -2.65 9.34 -14.35
N GLN A 383 -2.55 9.89 -15.56
CA GLN A 383 -1.87 11.15 -15.83
C GLN A 383 -2.49 12.32 -15.08
N GLN A 384 -3.80 12.53 -15.19
CA GLN A 384 -4.51 13.59 -14.48
C GLN A 384 -4.23 13.51 -12.96
N GLY A 385 -4.30 12.31 -12.38
CA GLY A 385 -4.01 12.09 -10.97
C GLY A 385 -2.54 12.37 -10.58
N ILE A 386 -1.59 12.10 -11.47
CA ILE A 386 -0.15 12.35 -11.25
C ILE A 386 0.22 13.82 -11.41
N VAL A 387 -0.37 14.52 -12.38
CA VAL A 387 0.02 15.89 -12.67
C VAL A 387 -0.56 16.87 -11.66
N LEU A 388 -1.74 16.58 -11.10
CA LEU A 388 -2.28 17.31 -9.95
C LEU A 388 -1.43 17.16 -8.68
N CYS A 389 -0.50 16.20 -8.61
CA CYS A 389 0.39 16.03 -7.46
C CYS A 389 1.42 17.16 -7.37
N THR A 390 1.39 17.92 -6.27
CA THR A 390 2.35 19.00 -5.97
C THR A 390 3.74 18.52 -5.54
N ASN A 391 3.96 17.21 -5.45
CA ASN A 391 5.20 16.60 -4.93
C ASN A 391 5.65 17.10 -3.53
N CYS A 392 4.73 17.58 -2.69
CA CYS A 392 5.03 18.08 -1.33
C CYS A 392 5.55 17.02 -0.34
N ASN A 393 5.60 15.73 -0.73
CA ASN A 393 6.09 14.58 0.05
C ASN A 393 5.34 14.24 1.36
N ARG A 394 4.27 14.94 1.75
CA ARG A 394 3.50 14.59 2.96
C ARG A 394 3.04 13.14 2.99
N CYS A 395 2.67 12.60 1.82
CA CYS A 395 2.28 11.22 1.65
C CYS A 395 3.42 10.22 1.94
N GLY A 396 4.66 10.53 1.52
CA GLY A 396 5.82 9.66 1.74
C GLY A 396 6.24 9.64 3.21
N VAL A 397 6.23 10.81 3.87
CA VAL A 397 6.52 10.94 5.31
C VAL A 397 5.52 10.16 6.17
N ALA A 398 4.25 10.16 5.78
CA ALA A 398 3.19 9.47 6.51
C ALA A 398 3.06 7.98 6.18
N CYS A 399 3.91 7.42 5.31
CA CYS A 399 3.78 6.05 4.87
C CYS A 399 4.35 5.08 5.93
N PRO A 400 3.52 4.22 6.57
CA PRO A 400 4.02 3.27 7.57
C PRO A 400 4.93 2.18 6.96
N ALA A 401 4.87 1.96 5.64
CA ALA A 401 5.74 1.03 4.93
C ALA A 401 7.04 1.68 4.44
N GLY A 402 7.27 2.95 4.78
CA GLY A 402 8.48 3.69 4.40
C GLY A 402 8.60 3.99 2.91
N ILE A 403 7.52 3.85 2.13
CA ILE A 403 7.56 4.03 0.68
C ILE A 403 7.87 5.48 0.32
N LYS A 404 8.90 5.72 -0.52
CA LYS A 404 9.27 7.05 -1.02
C LYS A 404 8.35 7.48 -2.16
N LEU A 405 7.10 7.80 -1.79
CA LEU A 405 6.03 8.11 -2.73
C LEU A 405 6.35 9.30 -3.65
N ARG A 406 7.05 10.35 -3.18
CA ARG A 406 7.45 11.48 -4.04
C ARG A 406 8.32 11.04 -5.21
N ASP A 407 9.27 10.14 -4.97
CA ASP A 407 10.18 9.62 -6.00
C ASP A 407 9.40 8.76 -7.01
N LEU A 408 8.49 7.91 -6.51
CA LEU A 408 7.59 7.11 -7.35
C LEU A 408 6.73 8.00 -8.25
N TRP A 409 6.12 9.06 -7.71
CA TRP A 409 5.30 9.99 -8.49
C TRP A 409 6.10 10.72 -9.55
N PHE A 410 7.33 11.12 -9.22
CA PHE A 410 8.23 11.75 -10.17
C PHE A 410 8.60 10.79 -11.31
N SER A 411 9.04 9.58 -11.00
CA SER A 411 9.38 8.59 -12.03
C SER A 411 8.17 8.22 -12.90
N ALA A 412 7.01 7.98 -12.30
CA ALA A 412 5.79 7.68 -13.04
C ALA A 412 5.37 8.83 -13.97
N ARG A 413 5.52 10.08 -13.51
CA ARG A 413 5.27 11.28 -14.33
C ARG A 413 6.18 11.30 -15.55
N GLU A 414 7.49 11.17 -15.36
CA GLU A 414 8.43 11.21 -16.49
C GLU A 414 8.16 10.08 -17.49
N ARG A 415 7.76 8.88 -17.02
CA ARG A 415 7.33 7.80 -17.92
C ARG A 415 6.13 8.22 -18.78
N LEU A 416 5.09 8.79 -18.17
CA LEU A 416 3.89 9.21 -18.89
C LEU A 416 4.18 10.33 -19.89
N LEU A 417 5.01 11.30 -19.52
CA LEU A 417 5.40 12.40 -20.39
C LEU A 417 6.20 11.93 -21.62
N GLN A 418 7.01 10.87 -21.47
CA GLN A 418 7.74 10.27 -22.60
C GLN A 418 6.83 9.52 -23.58
N HIS A 419 5.70 8.97 -23.11
CA HIS A 419 4.76 8.21 -23.94
C HIS A 419 3.74 9.11 -24.68
N SER A 420 4.06 10.40 -24.85
CA SER A 420 3.41 11.34 -25.79
C SER A 420 1.93 11.66 -25.56
N ILE A 421 1.46 11.66 -24.30
CA ILE A 421 0.18 12.29 -24.01
C ILE A 421 0.39 13.76 -23.70
N GLU A 422 -0.35 14.61 -24.41
CA GLU A 422 -0.34 16.05 -24.24
C GLU A 422 -0.70 16.44 -22.80
N GLU A 423 0.14 17.24 -22.13
CA GLU A 423 -0.15 17.77 -20.78
C GLU A 423 0.07 19.28 -20.70
N TYR A 424 -1.03 20.03 -20.70
CA TYR A 424 -0.98 21.49 -20.72
C TYR A 424 -0.50 22.10 -19.40
N GLN A 425 -0.66 21.40 -18.28
CA GLN A 425 -0.20 21.83 -16.97
C GLN A 425 1.33 21.98 -16.91
N LEU A 426 2.08 21.34 -17.83
CA LEU A 426 3.52 21.57 -17.97
C LEU A 426 3.87 23.01 -18.38
N LEU A 427 2.95 23.70 -19.05
CA LEU A 427 3.14 25.10 -19.47
C LEU A 427 2.91 26.09 -18.32
N SER A 428 2.46 25.61 -17.16
CA SER A 428 2.32 26.42 -15.96
C SER A 428 3.63 26.49 -15.18
N PRO A 429 4.00 27.65 -14.62
CA PRO A 429 5.10 27.75 -13.65
C PRO A 429 4.94 26.84 -12.42
N LEU A 430 3.73 26.32 -12.18
CA LEU A 430 3.40 25.40 -11.08
C LEU A 430 3.98 23.98 -11.24
N ALA A 431 4.62 23.64 -12.36
CA ALA A 431 5.41 22.40 -12.52
C ALA A 431 6.74 22.41 -11.73
N TYR A 432 6.77 23.13 -10.60
CA TYR A 432 7.95 23.53 -9.83
C TYR A 432 8.86 22.35 -9.47
N TYR A 433 8.30 21.21 -9.05
CA TYR A 433 9.13 20.07 -8.67
C TYR A 433 9.88 19.44 -9.84
N ARG A 434 9.29 19.41 -11.04
CA ARG A 434 9.97 18.91 -12.24
C ARG A 434 11.11 19.84 -12.64
N GLY A 435 10.86 21.16 -12.61
CA GLY A 435 11.89 22.17 -12.84
C GLY A 435 13.05 22.11 -11.84
N LEU A 436 12.75 21.92 -10.55
CA LEU A 436 13.76 21.71 -9.50
C LEU A 436 14.58 20.41 -9.66
N GLN A 437 14.07 19.45 -10.44
CA GLN A 437 14.74 18.18 -10.72
C GLN A 437 15.32 18.15 -12.15
N ARG A 438 15.43 19.30 -12.83
CA ARG A 438 15.90 19.38 -14.22
C ARG A 438 17.25 18.69 -14.42
N ASP A 439 18.19 18.87 -13.50
CA ASP A 439 19.53 18.27 -13.58
C ASP A 439 19.52 16.73 -13.54
N ASN A 440 18.43 16.13 -13.05
CA ASN A 440 18.24 14.68 -12.97
C ASN A 440 17.49 14.10 -14.19
N ILE A 441 17.09 14.94 -15.14
CA ILE A 441 16.37 14.58 -16.36
C ILE A 441 17.28 14.87 -17.56
N GLN A 442 17.29 14.01 -18.57
CA GLN A 442 18.03 14.33 -19.80
C GLN A 442 17.38 15.53 -20.50
N GLU A 443 18.19 16.41 -21.09
CA GLU A 443 17.69 17.66 -21.68
C GLU A 443 16.55 17.44 -22.69
N ASN A 444 16.69 16.46 -23.58
CA ASN A 444 15.65 16.12 -24.55
C ASN A 444 14.37 15.58 -23.89
N ASP A 445 14.50 14.80 -22.82
CA ASP A 445 13.36 14.29 -22.05
C ASP A 445 12.64 15.42 -21.28
N TYR A 446 13.38 16.46 -20.90
CA TYR A 446 12.82 17.65 -20.27
C TYR A 446 12.03 18.49 -21.29
N GLN A 447 12.63 18.79 -22.43
CA GLN A 447 12.14 19.76 -23.40
C GLN A 447 11.02 19.22 -24.29
N LYS A 448 11.12 17.97 -24.76
CA LYS A 448 10.17 17.38 -25.72
C LYS A 448 8.70 17.45 -25.27
N PRO A 449 8.33 17.12 -24.01
CA PRO A 449 6.94 17.24 -23.56
C PRO A 449 6.43 18.69 -23.52
N LEU A 450 7.30 19.66 -23.20
CA LEU A 450 6.97 21.09 -23.21
C LEU A 450 6.70 21.58 -24.63
N ASP A 451 7.58 21.22 -25.58
CA ASP A 451 7.41 21.58 -26.98
C ASP A 451 6.16 20.96 -27.59
N LEU A 452 5.83 19.72 -27.22
CA LEU A 452 4.58 19.07 -27.65
C LEU A 452 3.35 19.82 -27.12
N ALA A 453 3.34 20.17 -25.84
CA ALA A 453 2.25 20.93 -25.23
C ALA A 453 2.12 22.33 -25.88
N LEU A 454 3.23 23.04 -26.07
CA LEU A 454 3.26 24.34 -26.74
C LEU A 454 2.75 24.25 -28.18
N LYS A 455 3.26 23.29 -28.96
CA LYS A 455 2.84 23.08 -30.35
C LYS A 455 1.34 22.80 -30.45
N LYS A 456 0.79 22.01 -29.52
CA LYS A 456 -0.63 21.71 -29.53
C LYS A 456 -1.48 22.93 -29.20
N VAL A 457 -1.11 23.71 -28.19
CA VAL A 457 -1.85 24.93 -27.84
C VAL A 457 -1.76 25.97 -28.95
N ALA A 458 -0.58 26.15 -29.53
CA ALA A 458 -0.33 27.05 -30.66
C ALA A 458 -1.06 26.59 -31.95
N GLY A 459 -1.20 25.29 -32.18
CA GLY A 459 -1.81 24.73 -33.40
C GLY A 459 -0.86 24.68 -34.59
N ASP A 460 -1.42 24.42 -35.77
CA ASP A 460 -0.65 24.28 -37.03
C ASP A 460 -0.24 25.64 -37.66
N THR A 461 -0.44 26.73 -36.93
CA THR A 461 -0.14 28.08 -37.41
C THR A 461 1.35 28.37 -37.27
N SER A 462 2.13 27.75 -38.15
CA SER A 462 3.52 28.09 -38.42
C SER A 462 3.64 29.44 -39.14
N GLY A 463 3.00 30.50 -38.65
CA GLY A 463 3.28 31.90 -39.02
C GLY A 463 3.33 32.31 -40.50
N LYS A 464 2.91 31.45 -41.44
CA LYS A 464 3.18 31.62 -42.89
C LYS A 464 1.94 31.96 -43.73
N GLY A 465 0.78 32.19 -43.10
CA GLY A 465 -0.45 32.61 -43.78
C GLY A 465 -0.68 34.13 -43.72
N PRO A 466 -1.50 34.70 -44.63
CA PRO A 466 -1.90 36.11 -44.55
C PRO A 466 -2.59 36.40 -43.20
N LEU A 467 -2.25 37.52 -42.59
CA LEU A 467 -2.87 37.98 -41.35
C LEU A 467 -4.37 38.20 -41.58
N ARG A 468 -5.20 37.44 -40.87
CA ARG A 468 -6.67 37.56 -40.92
C ARG A 468 -7.19 37.91 -39.54
N ALA A 469 -8.02 38.94 -39.47
CA ALA A 469 -8.72 39.29 -38.24
C ALA A 469 -9.73 38.18 -37.89
N GLY A 470 -9.64 37.64 -36.68
CA GLY A 470 -10.53 36.60 -36.19
C GLY A 470 -11.88 37.12 -35.69
N GLU A 471 -12.65 36.21 -35.08
CA GLU A 471 -14.01 36.46 -34.62
C GLU A 471 -14.09 37.56 -33.54
N LYS A 472 -15.13 38.41 -33.62
CA LYS A 472 -15.39 39.48 -32.65
C LYS A 472 -15.88 38.95 -31.30
N THR A 473 -16.59 37.83 -31.27
CA THR A 473 -17.16 37.20 -30.08
C THR A 473 -16.11 36.83 -29.04
N MET A 474 -14.87 36.59 -29.46
CA MET A 474 -13.77 36.23 -28.58
C MET A 474 -13.35 37.37 -27.64
N LEU A 475 -13.46 38.64 -28.06
CA LEU A 475 -13.22 39.79 -27.18
C LEU A 475 -14.20 39.82 -26.01
N GLY A 476 -15.49 39.58 -26.26
CA GLY A 476 -16.50 39.53 -25.20
C GLY A 476 -16.28 38.38 -24.20
N LYS A 477 -15.59 37.32 -24.64
CA LYS A 477 -15.17 36.22 -23.76
C LYS A 477 -13.95 36.54 -22.92
N LEU A 478 -13.18 37.59 -23.23
CA LEU A 478 -12.04 38.06 -22.44
C LEU A 478 -12.45 38.94 -21.26
N ASN A 479 -13.74 39.05 -20.94
CA ASN A 479 -14.25 39.86 -19.82
C ASN A 479 -14.56 39.02 -18.57
N THR A 480 -14.19 37.74 -18.54
CA THR A 480 -14.59 36.84 -17.45
C THR A 480 -13.77 37.02 -16.18
N SER A 481 -12.55 37.55 -16.29
CA SER A 481 -11.84 38.10 -15.14
C SER A 481 -12.42 39.47 -14.79
N ILE A 482 -12.68 39.75 -13.52
CA ILE A 482 -13.44 40.91 -12.99
C ILE A 482 -12.98 42.28 -13.56
N GLN A 483 -11.79 42.38 -14.17
CA GLN A 483 -11.19 43.63 -14.67
C GLN A 483 -10.78 43.61 -16.16
N ALA A 484 -11.06 42.55 -16.92
CA ALA A 484 -10.41 42.35 -18.22
C ALA A 484 -10.99 43.17 -19.40
N ASN A 485 -12.06 43.94 -19.18
CA ASN A 485 -12.56 44.92 -20.17
C ASN A 485 -11.73 46.23 -20.23
N SER A 486 -10.66 46.34 -19.45
CA SER A 486 -9.77 47.52 -19.41
C SER A 486 -8.93 47.73 -20.68
N LEU A 487 -8.93 46.78 -21.61
CA LEU A 487 -8.14 46.86 -22.85
C LEU A 487 -8.54 48.05 -23.73
N SER A 488 -9.79 48.52 -23.67
CA SER A 488 -10.25 49.71 -24.42
C SER A 488 -9.45 50.97 -24.11
N GLU A 489 -8.89 51.06 -22.90
CA GLU A 489 -8.12 52.21 -22.43
C GLU A 489 -6.67 52.19 -22.92
N CYS A 490 -6.21 51.11 -23.56
CA CYS A 490 -4.82 50.95 -23.94
C CYS A 490 -4.38 51.91 -25.08
N TYR A 491 -3.61 52.95 -24.76
CA TYR A 491 -2.99 53.83 -25.79
C TYR A 491 -1.64 53.35 -26.33
N ARG A 492 -1.21 52.12 -26.00
CA ARG A 492 -0.04 51.43 -26.61
C ARG A 492 1.34 52.04 -26.27
N CYS A 493 1.54 52.45 -25.02
CA CYS A 493 2.77 53.07 -24.52
C CYS A 493 4.00 52.16 -24.32
N VAL A 494 3.88 50.85 -24.52
CA VAL A 494 4.97 49.86 -24.33
C VAL A 494 5.42 49.63 -22.87
N THR A 495 4.88 50.37 -21.88
CA THR A 495 5.24 50.22 -20.45
C THR A 495 5.19 48.77 -19.97
N CYS A 496 4.16 48.01 -20.35
CA CYS A 496 4.03 46.62 -19.95
C CYS A 496 5.20 45.72 -20.36
N THR A 497 5.90 46.03 -21.45
CA THR A 497 7.11 45.31 -21.89
C THR A 497 8.35 45.82 -21.18
N ASN A 498 8.48 47.13 -21.01
CA ASN A 498 9.63 47.74 -20.33
C ASN A 498 9.67 47.42 -18.83
N SER A 499 8.51 47.16 -18.21
CA SER A 499 8.39 46.74 -16.82
C SER A 499 8.44 45.21 -16.64
N CYS A 500 8.57 44.42 -17.72
CA CYS A 500 8.45 42.97 -17.62
C CYS A 500 9.82 42.32 -17.32
N PRO A 501 9.98 41.63 -16.18
CA PRO A 501 11.23 40.98 -15.83
C PRO A 501 11.56 39.79 -16.74
N VAL A 502 10.53 39.14 -17.32
CA VAL A 502 10.69 38.04 -18.28
C VAL A 502 11.35 38.53 -19.55
N VAL A 503 10.91 39.68 -20.07
CA VAL A 503 11.48 40.28 -21.29
C VAL A 503 12.95 40.62 -21.06
N HIS A 504 13.29 41.18 -19.90
CA HIS A 504 14.67 41.55 -19.55
C HIS A 504 15.60 40.34 -19.31
N ASN A 505 15.06 39.13 -19.20
CA ASN A 505 15.85 37.91 -19.05
C ASN A 505 16.44 37.41 -20.38
N PHE A 506 16.06 38.00 -21.52
CA PHE A 506 16.51 37.58 -22.84
C PHE A 506 17.18 38.73 -23.60
N LYS A 507 18.29 38.43 -24.30
CA LYS A 507 18.94 39.38 -25.21
C LYS A 507 18.06 39.73 -26.42
N HIS A 508 17.35 38.73 -26.95
CA HIS A 508 16.46 38.84 -28.11
C HIS A 508 15.07 38.30 -27.74
N PRO A 509 14.29 39.04 -26.94
CA PRO A 509 13.06 38.52 -26.33
C PRO A 509 11.98 38.19 -27.36
N GLY A 510 11.91 38.88 -28.50
CA GLY A 510 10.94 38.59 -29.56
C GLY A 510 11.13 37.20 -30.19
N GLU A 511 12.37 36.74 -30.37
CA GLU A 511 12.66 35.42 -30.94
C GLU A 511 12.28 34.29 -29.98
N VAL A 512 12.46 34.51 -28.67
CA VAL A 512 12.20 33.51 -27.64
C VAL A 512 10.73 33.47 -27.24
N LEU A 513 10.11 34.64 -27.07
CA LEU A 513 8.76 34.79 -26.51
C LEU A 513 7.66 34.86 -27.58
N GLY A 514 8.03 35.09 -28.84
CA GLY A 514 7.11 35.37 -29.94
C GLY A 514 6.63 36.82 -29.89
N LEU A 515 5.61 37.11 -29.06
CA LEU A 515 5.09 38.45 -28.86
C LEU A 515 5.46 38.97 -27.47
N LEU A 516 5.91 40.22 -27.40
CA LEU A 516 6.12 40.93 -26.14
C LEU A 516 4.77 41.41 -25.57
N PRO A 517 4.66 41.70 -24.25
CA PRO A 517 3.39 42.09 -23.63
C PRO A 517 2.61 43.19 -24.37
N HIS A 518 3.28 44.25 -24.83
CA HIS A 518 2.63 45.32 -25.59
C HIS A 518 2.14 44.87 -26.97
N GLN A 519 2.88 43.97 -27.62
CA GLN A 519 2.52 43.40 -28.92
C GLN A 519 1.32 42.48 -28.79
N ILE A 520 1.20 41.75 -27.67
CA ILE A 520 -0.01 40.96 -27.36
C ILE A 520 -1.22 41.88 -27.23
N MET A 521 -1.13 42.95 -26.44
CA MET A 521 -2.24 43.91 -26.29
C MET A 521 -2.67 44.47 -27.67
N TYR A 522 -1.69 44.79 -28.52
CA TYR A 522 -1.98 45.27 -29.87
C TYR A 522 -2.62 44.19 -30.76
N ALA A 523 -2.07 42.97 -30.74
CA ALA A 523 -2.59 41.84 -31.51
C ALA A 523 -4.03 41.48 -31.14
N ILE A 524 -4.41 41.60 -29.86
CA ILE A 524 -5.81 41.44 -29.42
C ILE A 524 -6.71 42.49 -30.08
N SER A 525 -6.29 43.76 -30.10
CA SER A 525 -7.08 44.85 -30.74
C SER A 525 -7.30 44.63 -32.24
N LEU A 526 -6.37 43.94 -32.90
CA LEU A 526 -6.46 43.53 -34.30
C LEU A 526 -7.17 42.19 -34.51
N ARG A 527 -7.53 41.47 -33.43
CA ARG A 527 -8.11 40.12 -33.45
C ARG A 527 -7.19 39.08 -34.08
N TYR A 528 -5.88 39.23 -33.91
CA TYR A 528 -4.87 38.27 -34.38
C TYR A 528 -4.68 37.13 -33.37
N TRP A 529 -5.76 36.36 -33.18
CA TRP A 529 -5.87 35.35 -32.15
C TRP A 529 -4.81 34.26 -32.25
N GLU A 530 -4.53 33.76 -33.46
CA GLU A 530 -3.54 32.69 -33.65
C GLU A 530 -2.15 33.11 -33.18
N GLN A 531 -1.72 34.33 -33.51
CA GLN A 531 -0.44 34.87 -33.06
C GLN A 531 -0.42 35.05 -31.54
N VAL A 532 -1.51 35.54 -30.95
CA VAL A 532 -1.65 35.69 -29.49
C VAL A 532 -1.51 34.34 -28.79
N PHE A 533 -2.26 33.33 -29.22
CA PHE A 533 -2.27 32.01 -28.57
C PHE A 533 -1.00 31.19 -28.83
N SER A 534 -0.29 31.47 -29.92
CA SER A 534 1.02 30.87 -30.21
C SER A 534 2.19 31.47 -29.43
N SER A 535 1.99 32.63 -28.79
CA SER A 535 3.09 33.33 -28.11
C SER A 535 3.50 32.63 -26.82
N LYS A 536 4.80 32.34 -26.70
CA LYS A 536 5.42 31.79 -25.48
C LYS A 536 5.34 32.74 -24.29
N MET A 537 5.27 34.05 -24.52
CA MET A 537 5.05 35.05 -23.46
C MET A 537 3.79 34.79 -22.64
N LEU A 538 2.75 34.15 -23.20
CA LEU A 538 1.63 33.69 -22.39
C LEU A 538 2.19 32.78 -21.28
N TRP A 539 2.80 31.67 -21.64
CA TRP A 539 3.26 30.62 -20.72
C TRP A 539 4.40 31.09 -19.79
N ASP A 540 5.32 31.91 -20.29
CA ASP A 540 6.46 32.44 -19.52
C ASP A 540 6.08 33.59 -18.57
N CYS A 541 4.87 34.15 -18.69
CA CYS A 541 4.40 35.19 -17.78
C CYS A 541 4.35 34.69 -16.32
N LEU A 542 5.10 35.38 -15.45
CA LEU A 542 5.22 35.07 -14.02
C LEU A 542 3.99 35.45 -13.19
N GLY A 543 3.06 36.24 -13.74
CA GLY A 543 1.91 36.75 -12.98
C GLY A 543 2.32 37.70 -11.84
N CYS A 544 3.39 38.48 -12.02
CA CYS A 544 3.93 39.37 -10.98
C CYS A 544 3.27 40.76 -10.91
N TYR A 545 2.29 41.05 -11.78
CA TYR A 545 1.53 42.30 -11.84
C TYR A 545 2.30 43.60 -12.16
N GLN A 546 3.64 43.57 -12.26
CA GLN A 546 4.43 44.77 -12.56
C GLN A 546 4.00 45.53 -13.83
N CYS A 547 3.58 44.82 -14.88
CA CYS A 547 3.11 45.47 -16.11
C CYS A 547 1.76 46.18 -15.96
N GLN A 548 0.93 45.71 -15.03
CA GLN A 548 -0.40 46.22 -14.71
C GLN A 548 -0.29 47.41 -13.73
N ASP A 549 0.52 47.26 -12.69
CA ASP A 549 0.76 48.32 -11.69
C ASP A 549 1.42 49.55 -12.31
N ASN A 550 2.33 49.35 -13.26
CA ASN A 550 2.99 50.45 -13.98
C ASN A 550 2.15 50.98 -15.15
N CYS A 551 0.99 50.41 -15.46
CA CYS A 551 0.20 50.85 -16.60
C CYS A 551 -0.43 52.23 -16.33
N PRO A 552 -0.10 53.28 -17.11
CA PRO A 552 -0.66 54.62 -16.89
C PRO A 552 -2.19 54.68 -17.10
N GLN A 553 -2.75 53.76 -17.88
CA GLN A 553 -4.19 53.63 -18.12
C GLN A 553 -4.85 52.54 -17.27
N ARG A 554 -4.09 51.91 -16.35
CA ARG A 554 -4.57 50.82 -15.50
C ARG A 554 -5.17 49.65 -16.28
N VAL A 555 -4.61 49.36 -17.46
CA VAL A 555 -4.97 48.16 -18.22
C VAL A 555 -4.54 46.94 -17.41
N SER A 556 -5.46 46.00 -17.21
CA SER A 556 -5.23 44.77 -16.45
C SER A 556 -4.46 43.74 -17.29
N VAL A 557 -3.24 44.10 -17.71
CA VAL A 557 -2.42 43.30 -18.63
C VAL A 557 -2.19 41.89 -18.10
N THR A 558 -1.92 41.73 -16.81
CA THR A 558 -1.64 40.42 -16.22
C THR A 558 -2.89 39.54 -16.25
N ASP A 559 -4.04 40.10 -15.89
CA ASP A 559 -5.32 39.39 -15.90
C ASP A 559 -5.73 38.98 -17.32
N ILE A 560 -5.52 39.86 -18.31
CA ILE A 560 -5.76 39.55 -19.72
C ILE A 560 -4.87 38.37 -20.17
N LEU A 561 -3.59 38.36 -19.82
CA LEU A 561 -2.69 37.23 -20.16
C LEU A 561 -3.15 35.94 -19.47
N TYR A 562 -3.62 36.01 -18.22
CA TYR A 562 -4.15 34.85 -17.50
C TYR A 562 -5.41 34.29 -18.17
N GLU A 563 -6.32 35.16 -18.60
CA GLU A 563 -7.52 34.76 -19.32
C GLU A 563 -7.19 34.13 -20.67
N LEU A 564 -6.23 34.70 -21.41
CA LEU A 564 -5.75 34.14 -22.66
C LEU A 564 -5.15 32.74 -22.48
N LYS A 565 -4.40 32.47 -21.41
CA LYS A 565 -3.92 31.10 -21.09
C LYS A 565 -5.07 30.11 -20.98
N ASN A 566 -6.08 30.44 -20.18
CA ASN A 566 -7.23 29.57 -19.94
C ASN A 566 -8.00 29.33 -21.24
N ARG A 567 -8.22 30.38 -22.04
CA ARG A 567 -8.86 30.27 -23.35
C ARG A 567 -8.05 29.43 -24.33
N ALA A 568 -6.72 29.57 -24.35
CA ALA A 568 -5.85 28.78 -25.21
C ALA A 568 -6.00 27.27 -24.94
N ILE A 569 -6.11 26.89 -23.67
CA ILE A 569 -6.35 25.50 -23.25
C ILE A 569 -7.78 25.08 -23.60
N SER A 570 -8.81 25.86 -23.24
CA SER A 570 -10.21 25.51 -23.50
C SER A 570 -10.47 25.23 -24.99
N ARG A 571 -9.89 26.04 -25.89
CA ARG A 571 -10.01 25.84 -27.35
C ARG A 571 -9.54 24.46 -27.83
N ARG A 572 -8.59 23.85 -27.12
CA ARG A 572 -8.03 22.52 -27.45
C ARG A 572 -8.65 21.40 -26.63
N TYR A 573 -9.16 21.73 -25.45
CA TYR A 573 -9.81 20.76 -24.58
C TYR A 573 -11.08 20.17 -25.23
N ASP A 574 -11.85 20.99 -25.95
CA ASP A 574 -13.02 20.57 -26.71
C ASP A 574 -12.66 19.63 -27.90
N GLU A 575 -11.38 19.59 -28.33
CA GLU A 575 -10.89 18.65 -29.36
C GLU A 575 -10.46 17.29 -28.76
N LEU A 576 -10.36 17.19 -27.43
CA LEU A 576 -9.82 16.04 -26.70
C LEU A 576 -10.86 15.19 -25.96
N THR A 577 -12.02 15.76 -25.66
CA THR A 577 -13.24 15.07 -25.18
C THR A 577 -14.07 14.60 -26.35
#